data_AF-A0AAD9C3H4-F1
#
_entry.id   AF-A0AAD9C3H4-F1
#
_cell.length_a   1.000
_cell.length_b   1.000
_cell.length_c   1.000
_cell.angle_alpha   90.00
_cell.angle_beta   90.00
_cell.angle_gamma   90.00
#
_symmetry.space_group_name_H-M   'P 1'
#
loop_
_entity.id
_entity.type
_entity.pdbx_description
1 polymer ?
#
loop_
_entity_poly.entity_id
_entity_poly.type
_entity_poly.pdbx_seq_one_letter_code
_entity_poly.pdbx_strand_id
1 'polypeptide(L)'
;MMSRGKRINLVRLWNPWGTGEWNRDWSDRMSLEDLCEFYTDLDICSLSPDYLDGNSSCHWKTYMNDGRWVAGTTAGGYSYWTNPQYRVKIGCQSLENNGEKNVLVSLMQKPDKRNRHLVQSLHIGIKVKDDMLSLMALRYGASSGHLTLTASSVSSSASNACT
;
A
#
# COMPACT_ATOMS: atom_id res chain seq x y z
N MET A 1 -24.54 13.53 -4.29
CA MET A 1 -26.00 13.62 -4.00
C MET A 1 -26.22 14.76 -3.00
N MET A 2 -27.41 15.37 -2.93
CA MET A 2 -27.71 16.45 -1.97
C MET A 2 -28.60 15.92 -0.85
N SER A 3 -28.22 16.15 0.42
CA SER A 3 -29.04 15.87 1.59
C SER A 3 -29.08 17.09 2.49
N ARG A 4 -30.29 17.55 2.86
CA ARG A 4 -30.50 18.77 3.68
C ARG A 4 -29.73 20.01 3.17
N GLY A 5 -29.62 20.16 1.85
CA GLY A 5 -28.91 21.27 1.21
C GLY A 5 -27.37 21.15 1.18
N LYS A 6 -26.79 20.07 1.71
CA LYS A 6 -25.35 19.78 1.66
C LYS A 6 -25.04 18.69 0.64
N ARG A 7 -23.89 18.80 -0.04
CA ARG A 7 -23.33 17.71 -0.83
C ARG A 7 -22.84 16.62 0.12
N ILE A 8 -23.23 15.37 -0.15
CA ILE A 8 -22.77 14.19 0.60
C ILE A 8 -22.07 13.21 -0.34
N ASN A 9 -21.02 12.57 0.18
CA ASN A 9 -20.34 11.45 -0.45
C ASN A 9 -21.05 10.17 -0.05
N LEU A 10 -21.37 9.34 -1.05
CA LEU A 10 -22.06 8.08 -0.84
C LEU A 10 -21.15 6.93 -1.22
N VAL A 11 -21.24 5.85 -0.46
CA VAL A 11 -20.57 4.59 -0.75
C VAL A 11 -21.63 3.54 -1.04
N ARG A 12 -21.44 2.79 -2.13
CA ARG A 12 -22.32 1.69 -2.49
C ARG A 12 -21.68 0.38 -2.07
N LEU A 13 -22.31 -0.30 -1.13
CA LEU A 13 -21.91 -1.64 -0.70
C LEU A 13 -22.73 -2.69 -1.44
N TRP A 14 -22.09 -3.82 -1.69
CA TRP A 14 -22.76 -4.99 -2.27
C TRP A 14 -22.78 -6.12 -1.24
N ASN A 15 -23.99 -6.62 -0.97
CA ASN A 15 -24.19 -7.79 -0.14
C ASN A 15 -23.99 -9.07 -0.97
N PRO A 16 -22.96 -9.89 -0.69
CA PRO A 16 -22.68 -11.10 -1.46
C PRO A 16 -23.73 -12.21 -1.37
N TRP A 17 -24.59 -12.18 -0.35
CA TRP A 17 -25.61 -13.20 -0.13
C TRP A 17 -26.85 -13.00 -1.02
N GLY A 18 -26.97 -11.87 -1.73
CA GLY A 18 -27.97 -11.63 -2.78
C GLY A 18 -29.43 -11.53 -2.31
N THR A 19 -29.75 -11.90 -1.08
CA THR A 19 -31.09 -11.81 -0.51
C THR A 19 -31.14 -10.72 0.56
N GLY A 20 -31.80 -9.60 0.24
CA GLY A 20 -32.02 -8.49 1.16
C GLY A 20 -30.90 -7.45 1.12
N GLU A 21 -31.21 -6.28 0.54
CA GLU A 21 -30.46 -5.06 0.82
C GLU A 21 -31.00 -4.44 2.11
N TRP A 22 -30.09 -4.02 2.99
CA TRP A 22 -30.47 -3.25 4.16
C TRP A 22 -31.04 -1.92 3.67
N ASN A 23 -32.23 -1.51 4.11
CA ASN A 23 -32.89 -0.28 3.61
C ASN A 23 -32.75 0.92 4.57
N ARG A 24 -31.90 0.82 5.60
CA ARG A 24 -31.68 1.89 6.59
C ARG A 24 -30.25 2.45 6.45
N ASP A 25 -29.66 2.97 7.52
CA ASP A 25 -28.41 3.75 7.52
C ASP A 25 -27.19 3.00 6.95
N TRP A 26 -27.28 1.69 6.70
CA TRP A 26 -26.26 0.84 6.04
C TRP A 26 -26.70 0.30 4.66
N SER A 27 -27.61 1.01 4.01
CA SER A 27 -28.07 0.65 2.67
C SER A 27 -26.98 0.85 1.61
N ASP A 28 -27.27 0.42 0.39
CA ASP A 28 -26.47 0.64 -0.82
C ASP A 28 -26.19 2.15 -1.12
N ARG A 29 -26.74 3.04 -0.30
CA ARG A 29 -26.59 4.50 -0.35
C ARG A 29 -26.20 5.10 1.01
N MET A 30 -25.40 4.39 1.80
CA MET A 30 -24.88 4.95 3.05
C MET A 30 -23.89 6.09 2.78
N SER A 31 -23.79 7.02 3.73
CA SER A 31 -22.80 8.10 3.65
C SER A 31 -21.39 7.57 3.94
N LEU A 32 -20.37 8.32 3.50
CA LEU A 32 -18.99 7.98 3.84
C LEU A 32 -18.77 8.04 5.36
N GLU A 33 -19.46 8.96 6.05
CA GLU A 33 -19.45 9.08 7.50
C GLU A 33 -19.97 7.80 8.17
N ASP A 34 -21.09 7.24 7.69
CA ASP A 34 -21.62 5.97 8.20
C ASP A 34 -20.63 4.82 7.96
N LEU A 35 -19.98 4.78 6.80
CA LEU A 35 -18.98 3.74 6.50
C LEU A 35 -17.86 3.75 7.57
N CYS A 36 -17.34 4.93 7.90
CA CYS A 36 -16.29 5.10 8.90
C CYS A 36 -16.74 4.78 10.33
N GLU A 37 -18.04 4.85 10.62
CA GLU A 37 -18.59 4.50 11.93
C GLU A 37 -18.81 3.00 12.09
N PHE A 38 -19.29 2.32 11.04
CA PHE A 38 -19.78 0.95 11.13
C PHE A 38 -18.82 -0.11 10.57
N TYR A 39 -17.86 0.26 9.73
CA TYR A 39 -16.87 -0.65 9.17
C TYR A 39 -15.50 -0.40 9.79
N THR A 40 -14.86 -1.47 10.23
CA THR A 40 -13.53 -1.43 10.88
C THR A 40 -12.39 -1.61 9.89
N ASP A 41 -12.61 -2.41 8.85
CA ASP A 41 -11.58 -2.87 7.94
C ASP A 41 -12.01 -2.67 6.48
N LEU A 42 -11.09 -2.12 5.68
CA LEU A 42 -11.27 -1.93 4.24
C LEU A 42 -10.02 -2.42 3.52
N ASP A 43 -10.18 -3.51 2.77
CA ASP A 43 -9.12 -4.07 1.93
C ASP A 43 -9.35 -3.68 0.47
N ILE A 44 -8.39 -2.96 -0.12
CA ILE A 44 -8.38 -2.64 -1.55
C ILE A 44 -7.29 -3.47 -2.23
N CYS A 45 -7.70 -4.40 -3.07
CA CYS A 45 -6.81 -5.26 -3.84
C CYS A 45 -6.75 -4.79 -5.29
N SER A 46 -5.66 -4.11 -5.66
CA SER A 46 -5.38 -3.70 -7.04
C SER A 46 -3.93 -3.99 -7.42
N LEU A 47 -3.67 -4.18 -8.71
CA LEU A 47 -2.30 -4.29 -9.24
C LEU A 47 -1.59 -2.92 -9.28
N SER A 48 -2.35 -1.82 -9.23
CA SER A 48 -1.84 -0.45 -9.26
C SER A 48 -2.62 0.45 -8.28
N PRO A 49 -1.94 1.33 -7.54
CA PRO A 49 -2.57 2.25 -6.59
C PRO A 49 -3.11 3.54 -7.23
N ASP A 50 -3.44 3.53 -8.53
CA ASP A 50 -3.89 4.72 -9.30
C ASP A 50 -5.13 5.43 -8.69
N TYR A 51 -5.90 4.74 -7.84
CA TYR A 51 -7.05 5.30 -7.14
C TYR A 51 -6.69 6.33 -6.05
N LEU A 52 -5.43 6.41 -5.60
CA LEU A 52 -5.02 7.30 -4.51
C LEU A 52 -5.00 8.79 -4.90
N ASP A 53 -4.74 9.13 -6.16
CA ASP A 53 -4.54 10.52 -6.58
C ASP A 53 -5.71 11.09 -7.38
N GLY A 54 -6.72 10.28 -7.70
CA GLY A 54 -7.94 10.72 -8.41
C GLY A 54 -7.72 11.31 -9.81
N ASN A 55 -6.49 11.26 -10.35
CA ASN A 55 -6.13 11.87 -11.63
C ASN A 55 -5.76 10.79 -12.67
N SER A 56 -6.48 10.78 -13.79
CA SER A 56 -6.28 9.85 -14.91
C SER A 56 -5.00 10.10 -15.72
N SER A 57 -4.33 11.24 -15.53
CA SER A 57 -3.09 11.57 -16.25
C SER A 57 -1.81 11.10 -15.54
N CYS A 58 -1.91 10.61 -14.31
CA CYS A 58 -0.78 10.21 -13.49
C CYS A 58 -0.76 8.69 -13.37
N HIS A 59 0.29 8.06 -13.88
CA HIS A 59 0.46 6.61 -13.77
C HIS A 59 1.46 6.29 -12.67
N TRP A 60 1.05 5.44 -11.73
CA TRP A 60 1.95 4.93 -10.72
C TRP A 60 2.99 4.00 -11.36
N LYS A 61 4.27 4.28 -11.10
CA LYS A 61 5.36 3.35 -11.40
C LYS A 61 5.64 2.51 -10.17
N THR A 62 5.58 1.20 -10.35
CA THR A 62 5.84 0.21 -9.31
C THR A 62 7.21 -0.44 -9.50
N TYR A 63 7.96 -0.52 -8.42
CA TYR A 63 9.22 -1.25 -8.31
C TYR A 63 9.03 -2.39 -7.32
N MET A 64 9.53 -3.58 -7.66
CA MET A 64 9.41 -4.78 -6.83
C MET A 64 10.78 -5.40 -6.62
N ASN A 65 11.07 -5.74 -5.36
CA ASN A 65 12.33 -6.34 -4.94
C ASN A 65 12.04 -7.59 -4.10
N ASP A 66 12.43 -8.75 -4.62
CA ASP A 66 12.40 -10.00 -3.88
C ASP A 66 13.68 -10.19 -3.07
N GLY A 67 13.53 -10.64 -1.84
CA GLY A 67 14.64 -10.79 -0.91
C GLY A 67 14.45 -11.93 0.08
N ARG A 68 15.44 -12.08 0.97
CA ARG A 68 15.41 -13.10 2.02
C ARG A 68 16.15 -12.61 3.25
N TRP A 69 15.54 -12.80 4.42
CA TRP A 69 16.25 -12.80 5.69
C TRP A 69 16.90 -14.18 5.89
N VAL A 70 18.20 -14.19 6.17
CA VAL A 70 18.99 -15.39 6.40
C VAL A 70 19.55 -15.32 7.82
N ALA A 71 19.32 -16.39 8.58
CA ALA A 71 19.77 -16.51 9.98
C ALA A 71 21.29 -16.27 10.08
N GLY A 72 21.72 -15.49 11.08
CA GLY A 72 23.13 -15.19 11.32
C GLY A 72 23.79 -14.23 10.33
N THR A 73 23.06 -13.73 9.32
CA THR A 73 23.59 -12.78 8.33
C THR A 73 22.68 -11.58 8.16
N THR A 74 21.54 -11.73 7.48
CA THR A 74 20.62 -10.63 7.17
C THR A 74 19.40 -10.56 8.09
N ALA A 75 19.13 -11.61 8.87
CA ALA A 75 18.08 -11.63 9.91
C ALA A 75 18.56 -10.88 11.17
N GLY A 76 18.73 -9.56 11.06
CA GLY A 76 19.37 -8.73 12.08
C GLY A 76 18.63 -8.63 13.40
N GLY A 77 17.33 -8.91 13.43
CA GLY A 77 16.50 -8.74 14.61
C GLY A 77 16.65 -7.31 15.16
N TYR A 78 17.11 -7.20 16.41
CA TYR A 78 17.39 -5.93 17.08
C TYR A 78 18.60 -5.17 16.48
N SER A 79 19.54 -5.86 15.83
CA SER A 79 20.65 -5.22 15.12
C SER A 79 20.15 -4.72 13.76
N TYR A 80 19.65 -3.48 13.74
CA TYR A 80 18.98 -2.89 12.58
C TYR A 80 19.81 -2.93 11.28
N TRP A 81 21.14 -2.76 11.36
CA TRP A 81 21.99 -2.50 10.18
C TRP A 81 22.22 -3.70 9.25
N THR A 82 22.11 -4.94 9.74
CA THR A 82 22.29 -6.15 8.91
C THR A 82 21.05 -6.51 8.09
N ASN A 83 19.90 -5.90 8.39
CA ASN A 83 18.69 -6.11 7.60
C ASN A 83 18.85 -5.59 6.17
N PRO A 84 18.17 -6.19 5.18
CA PRO A 84 18.18 -5.70 3.80
C PRO A 84 17.72 -4.23 3.70
N GLN A 85 18.49 -3.43 2.95
CA GLN A 85 18.23 -2.01 2.72
C GLN A 85 17.99 -1.77 1.24
N TYR A 86 16.96 -0.98 0.93
CA TYR A 86 16.52 -0.67 -0.42
C TYR A 86 16.43 0.84 -0.59
N ARG A 87 16.85 1.34 -1.74
CA ARG A 87 16.83 2.77 -2.06
C ARG A 87 15.75 3.04 -3.10
N VAL A 88 14.77 3.88 -2.75
CA VAL A 88 13.71 4.28 -3.67
C VAL A 88 13.99 5.70 -4.16
N LYS A 89 14.20 5.85 -5.47
CA LYS A 89 14.33 7.19 -6.06
C LYS A 89 12.95 7.68 -6.46
N ILE A 90 12.44 8.70 -5.78
CA ILE A 90 11.25 9.43 -6.24
C ILE A 90 11.69 10.36 -7.37
N GLY A 91 11.11 10.22 -8.55
CA GLY A 91 11.41 11.10 -9.68
C GLY A 91 11.00 12.54 -9.39
N CYS A 92 11.85 13.51 -9.74
CA CYS A 92 11.51 14.93 -9.76
C CYS A 92 11.12 15.35 -11.18
N GLN A 93 9.93 15.92 -11.36
CA GLN A 93 9.65 16.78 -12.52
C GLN A 93 8.84 18.03 -12.15
N SER A 94 9.33 19.13 -12.73
CA SER A 94 8.87 20.52 -12.88
C SER A 94 8.42 21.31 -11.64
N LEU A 95 9.08 22.48 -11.50
CA LEU A 95 8.91 23.60 -10.56
C LEU A 95 7.49 24.21 -10.48
N GLU A 96 6.49 23.64 -11.15
CA GLU A 96 5.16 24.25 -11.29
C GLU A 96 4.06 23.60 -10.44
N ASN A 97 4.28 22.42 -9.87
CA ASN A 97 3.33 21.82 -8.93
C ASN A 97 4.04 21.49 -7.62
N ASN A 98 3.85 22.35 -6.63
CA ASN A 98 4.25 22.21 -5.24
C ASN A 98 3.43 21.13 -4.49
N GLY A 99 3.06 20.06 -5.19
CA GLY A 99 2.24 18.98 -4.66
C GLY A 99 3.08 17.97 -3.90
N GLU A 100 2.62 17.61 -2.71
CA GLU A 100 3.14 16.46 -1.96
C GLU A 100 3.06 15.20 -2.83
N LYS A 101 4.11 14.37 -2.81
CA LYS A 101 4.17 13.14 -3.59
C LYS A 101 3.78 11.96 -2.73
N ASN A 102 2.76 11.24 -3.17
CA ASN A 102 2.37 10.00 -2.54
C ASN A 102 3.31 8.86 -2.97
N VAL A 103 3.74 8.08 -1.98
CA VAL A 103 4.51 6.84 -2.19
C VAL A 103 3.82 5.74 -1.40
N LEU A 104 3.55 4.63 -2.06
CA LEU A 104 3.03 3.42 -1.41
C LEU A 104 4.16 2.42 -1.28
N VAL A 105 4.45 1.98 -0.05
CA VAL A 105 5.43 0.94 0.21
C VAL A 105 4.74 -0.23 0.90
N SER A 106 4.93 -1.44 0.38
CA SER A 106 4.43 -2.67 1.00
C SER A 106 5.56 -3.68 1.18
N LEU A 107 5.56 -4.35 2.32
CA LEU A 107 6.49 -5.42 2.67
C LEU A 107 5.68 -6.67 2.97
N MET A 108 5.90 -7.71 2.17
CA MET A 108 5.17 -8.97 2.25
C MET A 108 6.11 -10.11 2.63
N GLN A 109 5.77 -10.87 3.67
CA GLN A 109 6.44 -12.15 3.93
C GLN A 109 5.91 -13.22 2.99
N LYS A 110 6.83 -14.02 2.42
CA LYS A 110 6.50 -15.14 1.53
C LYS A 110 6.65 -16.46 2.31
N PRO A 111 5.56 -17.03 2.87
CA PRO A 111 5.61 -18.36 3.46
C PRO A 111 5.88 -19.42 2.38
N ASP A 112 6.46 -20.55 2.78
CA ASP A 112 6.70 -21.66 1.85
C ASP A 112 5.36 -22.19 1.31
N LYS A 113 5.32 -22.44 0.00
CA LYS A 113 4.08 -22.69 -0.77
C LYS A 113 3.33 -23.93 -0.32
N ARG A 114 4.00 -24.89 0.33
CA ARG A 114 3.40 -26.18 0.66
C ARG A 114 2.38 -26.12 1.81
N ASN A 115 2.53 -25.20 2.77
CA ASN A 115 1.73 -25.23 4.02
C ASN A 115 1.46 -23.83 4.61
N ARG A 116 0.95 -22.87 3.81
CA ARG A 116 0.76 -21.47 4.25
C ARG A 116 -0.07 -21.31 5.54
N HIS A 117 -1.01 -22.22 5.81
CA HIS A 117 -1.87 -22.22 7.00
C HIS A 117 -1.16 -22.72 8.27
N LEU A 118 -0.02 -23.40 8.12
CA LEU A 118 0.78 -23.93 9.24
C LEU A 118 1.97 -23.03 9.59
N VAL A 119 2.27 -22.02 8.77
CA VAL A 119 3.43 -21.14 8.97
C VAL A 119 3.01 -19.96 9.83
N GLN A 120 3.61 -19.83 11.01
CA GLN A 120 3.46 -18.66 11.85
C GLN A 120 4.03 -17.43 11.13
N SER A 121 3.17 -16.42 10.96
CA SER A 121 3.58 -15.11 10.49
C SER A 121 4.44 -14.41 11.54
N LEU A 122 5.57 -13.85 11.12
CA LEU A 122 6.47 -13.14 12.03
C LEU A 122 6.21 -11.64 11.99
N HIS A 123 6.53 -10.97 13.08
CA HIS A 123 6.47 -9.52 13.14
C HIS A 123 7.53 -8.94 12.19
N ILE A 124 7.05 -8.19 11.20
CA ILE A 124 7.86 -7.49 10.21
C ILE A 124 7.51 -6.00 10.24
N GLY A 125 8.39 -5.16 9.73
CA GLY A 125 8.16 -3.72 9.65
C GLY A 125 9.08 -3.05 8.64
N ILE A 126 8.83 -1.77 8.38
CA ILE A 126 9.64 -0.94 7.50
C ILE A 126 10.13 0.26 8.29
N LYS A 127 11.40 0.61 8.16
CA LYS A 127 11.94 1.88 8.65
C LYS A 127 12.41 2.73 7.47
N VAL A 128 11.91 3.96 7.41
CA VAL A 128 12.25 4.95 6.39
C VAL A 128 13.32 5.91 6.94
N LYS A 129 14.29 6.31 6.11
CA LYS A 129 15.26 7.37 6.40
C LYS A 129 15.26 8.43 5.30
N ASP A 130 15.36 9.70 5.71
CA ASP A 130 14.92 10.87 4.94
C ASP A 130 15.76 11.22 3.70
N ASP A 131 17.05 10.90 3.65
CA ASP A 131 17.92 11.45 2.60
C ASP A 131 17.58 10.99 1.17
N MET A 132 16.89 9.85 1.00
CA MET A 132 16.48 9.28 -0.31
C MET A 132 15.36 8.22 -0.18
N LEU A 133 14.44 8.34 0.80
CA LEU A 133 13.57 7.23 1.21
C LEU A 133 14.32 5.90 1.28
N SER A 134 15.37 5.86 2.11
CA SER A 134 16.07 4.59 2.33
C SER A 134 15.19 3.70 3.19
N LEU A 135 14.70 2.61 2.59
CA LEU A 135 13.81 1.65 3.21
C LEU A 135 14.62 0.50 3.79
N MET A 136 14.46 0.25 5.07
CA MET A 136 15.03 -0.90 5.76
C MET A 136 13.92 -1.88 6.10
N ALA A 137 13.99 -3.08 5.55
CA ALA A 137 13.03 -4.15 5.81
C ALA A 137 13.39 -4.84 7.13
N LEU A 138 12.60 -4.60 8.18
CA LEU A 138 12.82 -5.12 9.51
C LEU A 138 12.06 -6.42 9.72
N ARG A 139 12.67 -7.32 10.48
CA ARG A 139 12.01 -8.50 11.01
C ARG A 139 12.46 -8.73 12.45
N TYR A 140 11.49 -9.00 13.31
CA TYR A 140 11.73 -9.35 14.69
C TYR A 140 11.93 -10.88 14.76
N GLY A 141 13.19 -11.30 14.89
CA GLY A 141 13.58 -12.70 14.97
C GLY A 141 14.82 -13.03 14.14
N ALA A 142 15.51 -14.13 14.49
CA ALA A 142 16.77 -14.54 13.87
C ALA A 142 16.62 -15.70 12.86
N SER A 143 15.40 -16.18 12.59
CA SER A 143 15.17 -17.29 11.66
C SER A 143 15.26 -16.84 10.20
N SER A 144 15.37 -17.78 9.25
CA SER A 144 15.35 -17.44 7.82
C SER A 144 13.92 -17.21 7.31
N GLY A 145 13.74 -16.47 6.21
CA GLY A 145 12.42 -16.23 5.61
C GLY A 145 12.48 -15.39 4.33
N HIS A 146 11.58 -15.65 3.39
CA HIS A 146 11.49 -14.90 2.12
C HIS A 146 10.61 -13.67 2.27
N LEU A 147 10.90 -12.63 1.50
CA LEU A 147 10.17 -11.37 1.51
C LEU A 147 10.06 -10.77 0.12
N THR A 148 9.08 -9.89 -0.04
CA THR A 148 8.96 -8.99 -1.18
C THR A 148 8.71 -7.58 -0.67
N LEU A 149 9.52 -6.65 -1.13
CA LEU A 149 9.27 -5.23 -0.95
C LEU A 149 8.74 -4.67 -2.27
N THR A 150 7.60 -4.00 -2.24
CA THR A 150 7.08 -3.21 -3.35
C THR A 150 7.08 -1.74 -2.96
N ALA A 151 7.51 -0.89 -3.89
CA ALA A 151 7.44 0.55 -3.76
C ALA A 151 6.84 1.13 -5.04
N SER A 152 5.74 1.85 -4.90
CA SER A 152 5.06 2.53 -6.00
C SER A 152 5.11 4.04 -5.78
N SER A 153 5.35 4.79 -6.85
CA SER A 153 5.37 6.26 -6.81
C SER A 153 4.76 6.82 -8.08
N VAL A 154 4.13 7.98 -7.96
CA VAL A 154 3.52 8.68 -9.10
C VAL A 154 4.58 9.08 -10.12
N SER A 155 4.32 8.81 -11.40
CA SER A 155 5.11 9.34 -12.50
C SER A 155 4.20 10.03 -13.52
N SER A 156 4.62 11.19 -14.00
CA SER A 156 3.98 11.85 -15.13
C SER A 156 4.34 11.10 -16.42
N SER A 157 3.34 10.81 -17.24
CA SER A 157 3.52 10.52 -18.66
C SER A 157 3.81 11.85 -19.37
N ALA A 158 5.04 12.33 -19.31
CA ALA A 158 5.49 13.33 -20.26
C ALA A 158 5.65 12.65 -21.63
N SER A 159 4.54 12.55 -22.38
CA SER A 159 4.59 12.54 -23.83
C SER A 159 5.09 13.92 -24.25
N ASN A 160 6.36 14.01 -24.65
CA ASN A 160 6.75 14.70 -25.88
C ASN A 160 8.18 14.33 -26.21
N ALA A 161 8.35 13.97 -27.48
CA ALA A 161 9.59 13.55 -28.09
C ALA A 161 10.72 14.55 -27.85
N CYS A 162 11.90 14.04 -27.50
CA CYS A 162 13.13 14.74 -27.80
C CYS A 162 13.35 14.63 -29.31
N THR A 163 13.17 15.74 -30.02
CA THR A 163 13.83 16.03 -31.31
C THR A 163 14.95 17.02 -31.05
#